data_AF-A0AAI9CTX3-F1
#
_entry.id   AF-A0AAI9CTX3-F1
#
_cell.length_a   1.000
_cell.length_b   1.000
_cell.length_c   1.000
_cell.angle_alpha   90.00
_cell.angle_beta   90.00
_cell.angle_gamma   90.00
#
_symmetry.space_group_name_H-M   'P 1'
#
loop_
_entity.id
_entity.type
_entity.pdbx_description
1 polymer ?
#
loop_
_entity_poly.entity_id
_entity_poly.type
_entity_poly.pdbx_seq_one_letter_code
_entity_poly.pdbx_strand_id
1 'polypeptide(L)'
;MRLVLSALTLAIIPVVFGTPAMAQEETVSVIAVEDALFSQNTLLNEAEKKIFSKQNELNNQQEQTSRLEAQGKELSSRLQNAKAQLAKDYARVSDEPDFDLAPSQNAYQAAWAKVKQNQQQRLDSQQQEETFAAELQALKAEKLAIEQKIANLKEDRQRARVATIRSEISQKGEQTVAYVNSCKTDMTLEQCAKQTNTLALQKAVRQYQSALLEGTTESKLAKQNQAQATLNIHVLQQQVSKAEFLGENQYSSVLKVTLNARPAENAPCKLLDIDSKYCFAPSQASEPEKIKETAWHSVVIRSNQYDDQLIIDGVRYGSTPAEVMLPVGQHHIQIEKEGYVAFDQLVVINGDQTLRAELVAKQNVAKPGETFADNIGKHSAAPEMVVVTQGTYMIGERAGKQVKLSRGFSISTTPVTVAQFRAFVDQTNYQTDAELQKVCTRIEQAAITPVANKYWRDPGFSQQDNSPVVCVSQNDAQAYVNWLSDKTGYFYRLPSEDEWEIAARAGSEKAYWWGEAFGVGQANTGWGGTPWSNNSSSPVKSFAPNAFGLYDVVGNVWEWTSDTKGLLKGGAWSFSPEKAKAESQLFIAPSSAANFAGFRVVRQL
;
A
#
# COMPACT_ATOMS: atom_id res chain seq x y z
N MET A 1 -7.60 -30.82 70.20
CA MET A 1 -8.59 -29.87 70.75
C MET A 1 -7.80 -28.67 71.29
N ARG A 2 -7.47 -27.72 70.41
CA ARG A 2 -7.98 -26.33 70.30
C ARG A 2 -7.51 -25.36 71.41
N LEU A 3 -6.98 -24.22 70.94
CA LEU A 3 -6.78 -22.87 71.56
C LEU A 3 -5.51 -22.72 72.42
N VAL A 4 -4.44 -22.00 72.02
CA VAL A 4 -4.24 -20.58 71.60
C VAL A 4 -4.49 -19.58 72.74
N LEU A 5 -3.41 -18.90 73.18
CA LEU A 5 -3.20 -17.44 73.33
C LEU A 5 -2.00 -17.21 74.29
N SER A 6 -0.83 -16.76 73.80
CA SER A 6 -0.43 -15.34 73.61
C SER A 6 0.12 -14.70 74.89
N ALA A 7 1.44 -14.76 75.06
CA ALA A 7 2.18 -13.91 75.99
C ALA A 7 2.59 -12.62 75.27
N LEU A 8 2.13 -11.51 75.84
CA LEU A 8 2.38 -10.14 75.43
C LEU A 8 3.69 -9.66 76.06
N THR A 9 4.70 -9.33 75.26
CA THR A 9 5.85 -8.54 75.71
C THR A 9 6.13 -7.43 74.70
N LEU A 10 5.75 -6.21 75.09
CA LEU A 10 6.13 -4.94 74.45
C LEU A 10 7.65 -4.77 74.54
N ALA A 11 8.33 -4.70 73.39
CA ALA A 11 9.67 -4.15 73.28
C ALA A 11 9.61 -2.88 72.41
N ILE A 12 10.00 -1.77 73.04
CA ILE A 12 10.02 -0.41 72.50
C ILE A 12 11.20 -0.31 71.52
N ILE A 13 10.93 0.06 70.27
CA ILE A 13 11.94 0.35 69.23
C ILE A 13 12.05 1.88 69.08
N PRO A 14 13.25 2.47 69.05
CA PRO A 14 13.42 3.90 68.79
C PRO A 14 13.16 4.18 67.30
N VAL A 15 12.26 5.13 67.04
CA VAL A 15 12.02 5.67 65.70
C VAL A 15 13.18 6.59 65.33
N VAL A 16 14.07 6.10 64.46
CA VAL A 16 15.02 6.94 63.74
C VAL A 16 14.25 7.57 62.57
N PHE A 17 14.04 8.88 62.61
CA PHE A 17 13.60 9.65 61.47
C PHE A 17 14.73 9.71 60.44
N GLY A 18 14.75 8.76 59.51
CA GLY A 18 15.51 8.89 58.27
C GLY A 18 14.81 9.90 57.37
N THR A 19 15.48 11.00 57.06
CA THR A 19 15.11 11.87 55.94
C THR A 19 15.02 11.04 54.66
N PRO A 20 14.00 11.19 53.80
CA PRO A 20 14.03 10.57 52.49
C PRO A 20 15.12 11.28 51.68
N ALA A 21 16.31 10.67 51.63
CA ALA A 21 17.26 10.97 50.58
C ALA A 21 16.57 10.57 49.28
N MET A 22 16.29 11.55 48.42
CA MET A 22 15.91 11.28 47.05
C MET A 22 17.03 10.45 46.43
N ALA A 23 16.79 9.15 46.27
CA ALA A 23 17.67 8.28 45.52
C ALA A 23 17.67 8.77 44.07
N GLN A 24 18.79 9.37 43.65
CA GLN A 24 19.14 9.40 42.24
C GLN A 24 19.25 7.93 41.81
N GLU A 25 18.33 7.47 40.96
CA GLU A 25 18.47 6.16 40.30
C GLU A 25 19.76 6.18 39.48
N GLU A 26 20.84 5.60 40.02
CA GLU A 26 22.00 5.24 39.23
C GLU A 26 21.54 4.24 38.18
N THR A 27 21.48 4.68 36.92
CA THR A 27 21.18 3.82 35.79
C THR A 27 22.26 2.76 35.68
N VAL A 28 21.98 1.56 36.19
CA VAL A 28 22.89 0.41 36.10
C VAL A 28 23.13 0.10 34.62
N SER A 29 24.39 0.06 34.21
CA SER A 29 24.74 -0.22 32.82
C SER A 29 24.37 -1.65 32.44
N VAL A 30 24.00 -1.88 31.17
CA VAL A 30 23.66 -3.22 30.66
C VAL A 30 24.79 -4.23 30.94
N ILE A 31 26.05 -3.78 30.78
CA ILE A 31 27.26 -4.59 31.01
C ILE A 31 27.33 -5.07 32.47
N ALA A 32 27.08 -4.18 33.44
CA ALA A 32 27.12 -4.56 34.85
C ALA A 32 26.05 -5.61 35.21
N VAL A 33 24.86 -5.54 34.59
CA VAL A 33 23.81 -6.54 34.78
C VAL A 33 24.18 -7.88 34.14
N GLU A 34 24.82 -7.86 32.96
CA GLU A 34 25.29 -9.07 32.27
C GLU A 34 26.39 -9.80 33.07
N ASP A 35 27.34 -9.06 33.64
CA ASP A 35 28.39 -9.62 34.50
C ASP A 35 27.79 -10.27 35.77
N ALA A 36 26.79 -9.61 36.37
CA ALA A 36 26.06 -10.15 37.53
C ALA A 36 25.28 -11.42 37.16
N LEU A 37 24.62 -11.44 35.99
CA LEU A 37 23.93 -12.63 35.48
C LEU A 37 24.90 -13.79 35.25
N PHE A 38 26.06 -13.53 34.63
CA PHE A 38 27.08 -14.56 34.42
C PHE A 38 27.56 -15.16 35.75
N SER A 39 27.84 -14.30 36.73
CA SER A 39 28.25 -14.72 38.07
C SER A 39 27.19 -15.59 38.76
N GLN A 40 25.92 -15.19 38.73
CA GLN A 40 24.84 -15.98 39.35
C GLN A 40 24.56 -17.30 38.63
N ASN A 41 24.67 -17.37 37.30
CA ASN A 41 24.54 -18.64 36.56
C ASN A 41 25.66 -19.63 36.91
N THR A 42 26.88 -19.14 37.17
CA THR A 42 27.97 -19.98 37.67
C THR A 42 27.63 -20.58 39.03
N LEU A 43 27.13 -19.76 39.96
CA LEU A 43 26.68 -20.22 41.28
C LEU A 43 25.52 -21.22 41.20
N LEU A 44 24.58 -21.04 40.27
CA LEU A 44 23.49 -21.98 40.05
C LEU A 44 24.03 -23.36 39.64
N ASN A 45 24.95 -23.41 38.67
CA ASN A 45 25.58 -24.66 38.24
C ASN A 45 26.34 -25.36 39.38
N GLU A 46 27.01 -24.61 40.24
CA GLU A 46 27.69 -25.16 41.42
C GLU A 46 26.70 -25.71 42.46
N ALA A 47 25.60 -25.00 42.73
CA ALA A 47 24.55 -25.44 43.62
C ALA A 47 23.90 -26.73 43.12
N GLU A 48 23.65 -26.86 41.82
CA GLU A 48 23.11 -28.08 41.22
C GLU A 48 24.04 -29.29 41.38
N LYS A 49 25.35 -29.11 41.20
CA LYS A 49 26.33 -30.17 41.46
C LYS A 49 26.33 -30.61 42.93
N LYS A 50 26.26 -29.67 43.87
CA LYS A 50 26.17 -29.96 45.31
C LYS A 50 24.89 -30.74 45.65
N ILE A 51 23.74 -30.30 45.12
CA ILE A 51 22.45 -30.98 45.29
C ILE A 51 22.52 -32.41 44.73
N PHE A 52 23.07 -32.59 43.53
CA PHE A 52 23.21 -33.91 42.92
C PHE A 52 24.07 -34.85 43.77
N SER A 53 25.24 -34.38 44.23
CA SER A 53 26.11 -35.14 45.12
C SER A 53 25.38 -35.52 46.41
N LYS A 54 24.68 -34.56 47.02
CA LYS A 54 24.00 -34.78 48.30
C LYS A 54 22.79 -35.70 48.20
N GLN A 55 22.06 -35.63 47.08
CA GLN A 55 20.97 -36.55 46.78
C GLN A 55 21.50 -37.99 46.65
N ASN A 56 22.67 -38.19 46.03
CA ASN A 56 23.28 -39.51 45.93
C ASN A 56 23.71 -40.05 47.31
N GLU A 57 24.28 -39.22 48.19
CA GLU A 57 24.58 -39.60 49.57
C GLU A 57 23.32 -40.04 50.33
N LEU A 58 22.22 -39.27 50.21
CA LEU A 58 20.94 -39.61 50.83
C LEU A 58 20.37 -40.94 50.29
N ASN A 59 20.42 -41.16 48.98
CA ASN A 59 19.94 -42.40 48.36
C ASN A 59 20.74 -43.61 48.87
N ASN A 60 22.07 -43.49 48.96
CA ASN A 60 22.94 -44.54 49.49
C ASN A 60 22.63 -44.83 50.97
N GLN A 61 22.39 -43.77 51.77
CA GLN A 61 22.02 -43.90 53.18
C GLN A 61 20.66 -44.60 53.34
N GLN A 62 19.68 -44.26 52.53
CA GLN A 62 18.36 -44.91 52.50
C GLN A 62 18.45 -46.40 52.19
N GLU A 63 19.34 -46.78 51.27
CA GLU A 63 19.60 -48.18 50.98
C GLU A 63 20.22 -48.90 52.18
N GLN A 64 21.19 -48.28 52.87
CA GLN A 64 21.78 -48.82 54.09
C GLN A 64 20.74 -48.99 55.20
N THR A 65 19.90 -47.98 55.45
CA THR A 65 18.80 -48.06 56.41
C THR A 65 17.91 -49.26 56.06
N SER A 66 17.48 -49.37 54.80
CA SER A 66 16.63 -50.47 54.32
C SER A 66 17.26 -51.86 54.55
N ARG A 67 18.58 -52.00 54.34
CA ARG A 67 19.32 -53.24 54.62
C ARG A 67 19.32 -53.57 56.12
N LEU A 68 19.54 -52.58 56.99
CA LEU A 68 19.50 -52.77 58.44
C LEU A 68 18.09 -53.14 58.93
N GLU A 69 17.04 -52.61 58.32
CA GLU A 69 15.65 -52.99 58.62
C GLU A 69 15.35 -54.45 58.24
N ALA A 70 15.82 -54.89 57.07
CA ALA A 70 15.69 -56.28 56.63
C ALA A 70 16.44 -57.24 57.58
N GLN A 71 17.67 -56.89 57.97
CA GLN A 71 18.43 -57.64 58.97
C GLN A 71 17.73 -57.68 60.33
N GLY A 72 17.11 -56.57 60.75
CA GLY A 72 16.34 -56.50 61.98
C GLY A 72 15.16 -57.49 62.01
N LYS A 73 14.45 -57.64 60.88
CA LYS A 73 13.37 -58.64 60.73
C LYS A 73 13.90 -60.07 60.90
N GLU A 74 15.05 -60.38 60.29
CA GLU A 74 15.68 -61.69 60.40
C GLU A 74 16.17 -61.97 61.84
N LEU A 75 16.86 -61.01 62.46
CA LEU A 75 17.35 -61.13 63.84
C LEU A 75 16.21 -61.29 64.84
N SER A 76 15.09 -60.59 64.63
CA SER A 76 13.87 -60.76 65.43
C SER A 76 13.30 -62.17 65.31
N SER A 77 13.27 -62.73 64.10
CA SER A 77 12.84 -64.13 63.89
C SER A 77 13.76 -65.12 64.62
N ARG A 78 15.09 -64.94 64.53
CA ARG A 78 16.08 -65.75 65.27
C ARG A 78 15.91 -65.65 66.79
N LEU A 79 15.64 -64.45 67.31
CA LEU A 79 15.34 -64.25 68.74
C LEU A 79 14.07 -64.98 69.18
N GLN A 80 12.99 -64.94 68.38
CA GLN A 80 11.76 -65.68 68.66
C GLN A 80 12.01 -67.19 68.69
N ASN A 81 12.78 -67.71 67.74
CA ASN A 81 13.17 -69.12 67.71
C ASN A 81 14.02 -69.51 68.94
N ALA A 82 15.02 -68.70 69.30
CA ALA A 82 15.83 -68.92 70.50
C ALA A 82 15.00 -68.85 71.79
N LYS A 83 14.01 -67.94 71.86
CA LYS A 83 13.05 -67.83 72.97
C LYS A 83 12.17 -69.06 73.08
N ALA A 84 11.65 -69.55 71.95
CA ALA A 84 10.82 -70.75 71.91
C ALA A 84 11.63 -71.99 72.31
N GLN A 85 12.88 -72.10 71.87
CA GLN A 85 13.77 -73.20 72.25
C GLN A 85 14.13 -73.15 73.73
N LEU A 86 14.50 -71.98 74.25
CA LEU A 86 14.75 -71.78 75.69
C LEU A 86 13.52 -72.15 76.53
N ALA A 87 12.30 -71.81 76.09
CA ALA A 87 11.08 -72.19 76.80
C ALA A 87 10.84 -73.71 76.82
N LYS A 88 11.14 -74.41 75.71
CA LYS A 88 11.07 -75.87 75.64
C LYS A 88 12.10 -76.53 76.58
N ASP A 89 13.33 -76.06 76.53
CA ASP A 89 14.43 -76.58 77.35
C ASP A 89 14.17 -76.32 78.84
N TYR A 90 13.59 -75.16 79.18
CA TYR A 90 13.16 -74.85 80.55
C TYR A 90 12.07 -75.79 81.05
N ALA A 91 11.11 -76.18 80.20
CA ALA A 91 10.09 -77.16 80.56
C ALA A 91 10.69 -78.56 80.80
N ARG A 92 11.72 -78.94 80.05
CA ARG A 92 12.40 -80.25 80.16
C ARG A 92 13.15 -80.43 81.48
N VAL A 93 13.64 -79.35 82.09
CA VAL A 93 14.30 -79.39 83.42
C VAL A 93 13.38 -79.92 84.52
N SER A 94 12.05 -79.82 84.35
CA SER A 94 11.09 -80.41 85.29
C SER A 94 11.13 -81.94 85.29
N ASP A 95 11.48 -82.57 84.16
CA ASP A 95 11.50 -84.01 83.96
C ASP A 95 12.93 -84.60 84.05
N GLU A 96 13.96 -83.79 83.74
CA GLU A 96 15.39 -84.14 83.80
C GLU A 96 16.17 -83.12 84.66
N PRO A 97 16.34 -83.35 85.97
CA PRO A 97 16.94 -82.38 86.89
C PRO A 97 18.39 -81.98 86.59
N ASP A 98 19.15 -82.86 85.92
CA ASP A 98 20.55 -82.63 85.53
C ASP A 98 20.71 -81.98 84.14
N PHE A 99 19.61 -81.57 83.49
CA PHE A 99 19.64 -80.97 82.15
C PHE A 99 20.23 -79.55 82.15
N ASP A 100 21.29 -79.32 81.36
CA ASP A 100 21.98 -78.03 81.28
C ASP A 100 21.22 -77.02 80.40
N LEU A 101 20.73 -75.95 81.04
CA LEU A 101 20.06 -74.83 80.36
C LEU A 101 21.03 -73.79 79.77
N ALA A 102 22.30 -73.80 80.15
CA ALA A 102 23.26 -72.78 79.77
C ALA A 102 23.37 -72.58 78.24
N PRO A 103 23.35 -73.62 77.38
CA PRO A 103 23.41 -73.44 75.92
C PRO A 103 22.25 -72.58 75.37
N SER A 104 21.02 -72.86 75.80
CA SER A 104 19.83 -72.16 75.31
C SER A 104 19.66 -70.78 75.94
N GLN A 105 20.09 -70.59 77.19
CA GLN A 105 20.18 -69.27 77.83
C GLN A 105 21.19 -68.38 77.12
N ASN A 106 22.39 -68.89 76.84
CA ASN A 106 23.43 -68.17 76.11
C ASN A 106 23.00 -67.85 74.67
N ALA A 107 22.33 -68.78 73.98
CA ALA A 107 21.80 -68.56 72.64
C ALA A 107 20.73 -67.45 72.61
N TYR A 108 19.83 -67.42 73.61
CA TYR A 108 18.83 -66.35 73.75
C TYR A 108 19.49 -64.99 74.04
N GLN A 109 20.41 -64.93 75.01
CA GLN A 109 21.14 -63.71 75.36
C GLN A 109 21.96 -63.17 74.17
N ALA A 110 22.62 -64.05 73.41
CA ALA A 110 23.35 -63.68 72.20
C ALA A 110 22.43 -63.18 71.07
N ALA A 111 21.27 -63.80 70.88
CA ALA A 111 20.27 -63.34 69.92
C ALA A 111 19.69 -61.97 70.31
N TRP A 112 19.42 -61.75 71.60
CA TRP A 112 18.91 -60.48 72.11
C TRP A 112 19.94 -59.36 71.97
N ALA A 113 21.21 -59.63 72.27
CA ALA A 113 22.30 -58.66 72.07
C ALA A 113 22.41 -58.20 70.61
N LYS A 114 22.26 -59.12 69.64
CA LYS A 114 22.26 -58.79 68.20
C LYS A 114 21.06 -57.94 67.79
N VAL A 115 19.86 -58.24 68.30
CA VAL A 115 18.66 -57.41 68.05
C VAL A 115 18.86 -56.00 68.62
N LYS A 116 19.38 -55.89 69.85
CA LYS A 116 19.68 -54.60 70.48
C LYS A 116 20.73 -53.80 69.70
N GLN A 117 21.79 -54.46 69.22
CA GLN A 117 22.82 -53.84 68.39
C GLN A 117 22.24 -53.32 67.06
N ASN A 118 21.45 -54.14 66.35
CA ASN A 118 20.79 -53.72 65.11
C ASN A 118 19.80 -52.57 65.36
N GLN A 119 19.07 -52.59 66.47
CA GLN A 119 18.16 -51.49 66.85
C GLN A 119 18.91 -50.16 67.00
N GLN A 120 20.08 -50.16 67.66
CA GLN A 120 20.92 -48.96 67.76
C GLN A 120 21.42 -48.51 66.38
N GLN A 121 21.95 -49.43 65.57
CA GLN A 121 22.44 -49.10 64.22
C GLN A 121 21.35 -48.53 63.32
N ARG A 122 20.10 -49.01 63.45
CA ARG A 122 18.95 -48.47 62.72
C ARG A 122 18.62 -47.05 63.17
N LEU A 123 18.61 -46.77 64.46
CA LEU A 123 18.39 -45.42 65.00
C LEU A 123 19.46 -44.45 64.50
N ASP A 124 20.73 -44.84 64.57
CA ASP A 124 21.85 -44.03 64.10
C ASP A 124 21.73 -43.77 62.58
N SER A 125 21.38 -44.80 61.80
CA SER A 125 21.17 -44.72 60.35
C SER A 125 20.01 -43.79 59.98
N GLN A 126 18.90 -43.85 60.73
CA GLN A 126 17.73 -42.99 60.56
C GLN A 126 18.06 -41.53 60.90
N GLN A 127 18.78 -41.28 61.99
CA GLN A 127 19.22 -39.92 62.36
C GLN A 127 20.15 -39.31 61.30
N GLN A 128 21.04 -40.13 60.74
CA GLN A 128 21.92 -39.69 59.65
C GLN A 128 21.13 -39.40 58.36
N GLU A 129 20.12 -40.20 58.05
CA GLU A 129 19.21 -39.94 56.92
C GLU A 129 18.46 -38.62 57.09
N GLU A 130 17.92 -38.33 58.28
CA GLU A 130 17.29 -37.05 58.60
C GLU A 130 18.26 -35.87 58.44
N THR A 131 19.52 -36.05 58.85
CA THR A 131 20.57 -35.04 58.71
C THR A 131 20.86 -34.74 57.22
N PHE A 132 21.06 -35.78 56.40
CA PHE A 132 21.28 -35.61 54.96
C PHE A 132 20.07 -35.01 54.26
N ALA A 133 18.84 -35.37 54.66
CA ALA A 133 17.63 -34.77 54.13
C ALA A 133 17.53 -33.28 54.46
N ALA A 134 17.88 -32.88 55.69
CA ALA A 134 17.91 -31.47 56.10
C ALA A 134 18.97 -30.65 55.34
N GLU A 135 20.18 -31.19 55.17
CA GLU A 135 21.26 -30.56 54.39
C GLU A 135 20.87 -30.40 52.92
N LEU A 136 20.25 -31.43 52.33
CA LEU A 136 19.73 -31.38 50.97
C LEU A 136 18.63 -30.30 50.83
N GLN A 137 17.75 -30.17 51.82
CA GLN A 137 16.72 -29.13 51.83
C GLN A 137 17.33 -27.73 51.90
N ALA A 138 18.38 -27.53 52.69
CA ALA A 138 19.11 -26.25 52.76
C ALA A 138 19.75 -25.89 51.41
N LEU A 139 20.41 -26.85 50.73
CA LEU A 139 20.97 -26.63 49.40
C LEU A 139 19.89 -26.30 48.34
N LYS A 140 18.73 -26.95 48.41
CA LYS A 140 17.58 -26.63 47.54
C LYS A 140 17.05 -25.22 47.77
N ALA A 141 17.01 -24.76 49.03
CA ALA A 141 16.62 -23.39 49.36
C ALA A 141 17.63 -22.35 48.85
N GLU A 142 18.94 -22.63 48.93
CA GLU A 142 20.00 -21.80 48.35
C GLU A 142 19.85 -21.68 46.83
N LYS A 143 19.64 -22.81 46.14
CA LYS A 143 19.36 -22.82 44.70
C LYS A 143 18.17 -21.92 44.34
N LEU A 144 17.06 -22.02 45.06
CA LEU A 144 15.87 -21.20 44.81
C LEU A 144 16.17 -19.70 44.99
N ALA A 145 16.97 -19.33 45.99
CA ALA A 145 17.38 -17.95 46.19
C ALA A 145 18.25 -17.42 45.04
N ILE A 146 19.14 -18.26 44.49
CA ILE A 146 19.95 -17.93 43.30
C ILE A 146 19.04 -17.76 42.07
N GLU A 147 18.10 -18.69 41.84
CA GLU A 147 17.14 -18.61 40.73
C GLU A 147 16.30 -17.32 40.80
N GLN A 148 15.85 -16.93 41.99
CA GLN A 148 15.13 -15.67 42.19
C GLN A 148 16.00 -14.45 41.87
N LYS A 149 17.29 -14.45 42.27
CA LYS A 149 18.23 -13.38 41.91
C LYS A 149 18.43 -13.30 40.40
N ILE A 150 18.59 -14.44 39.72
CA ILE A 150 18.70 -14.50 38.25
C ILE A 150 17.43 -13.94 37.59
N ALA A 151 16.25 -14.30 38.09
CA ALA A 151 14.99 -13.77 37.58
C ALA A 151 14.91 -12.24 37.70
N ASN A 152 15.28 -11.69 38.87
CA ASN A 152 15.31 -10.24 39.08
C ASN A 152 16.32 -9.55 38.15
N LEU A 153 17.54 -10.08 38.03
CA LEU A 153 18.57 -9.54 37.14
C LEU A 153 18.15 -9.57 35.67
N LYS A 154 17.35 -10.57 35.24
CA LYS A 154 16.80 -10.61 33.87
C LYS A 154 15.80 -9.46 33.63
N GLU A 155 14.98 -9.11 34.61
CA GLU A 155 14.07 -7.97 34.54
C GLU A 155 14.86 -6.64 34.54
N ASP A 156 15.89 -6.54 35.39
CA ASP A 156 16.78 -5.36 35.44
C ASP A 156 17.53 -5.16 34.12
N ARG A 157 17.94 -6.24 33.45
CA ARG A 157 18.57 -6.17 32.12
C ARG A 157 17.64 -5.51 31.11
N GLN A 158 16.34 -5.84 31.12
CA GLN A 158 15.39 -5.22 30.20
C GLN A 158 15.20 -3.73 30.50
N ARG A 159 15.12 -3.35 31.79
CA ARG A 159 15.07 -1.95 32.21
C ARG A 159 16.32 -1.17 31.78
N ALA A 160 17.51 -1.75 31.97
CA ALA A 160 18.78 -1.13 31.57
C ALA A 160 18.88 -0.92 30.05
N ARG A 161 18.40 -1.89 29.24
CA ARG A 161 18.31 -1.76 27.77
C ARG A 161 17.38 -0.61 27.38
N VAL A 162 16.19 -0.54 27.98
CA VAL A 162 15.21 0.55 27.73
C VAL A 162 15.79 1.92 28.09
N ALA A 163 16.42 2.05 29.24
CA ALA A 163 17.03 3.29 29.69
C ALA A 163 18.15 3.75 28.75
N THR A 164 18.98 2.80 28.30
CA THR A 164 20.04 3.03 27.31
C THR A 164 19.45 3.58 26.02
N ILE A 165 18.52 2.85 25.39
CA ILE A 165 17.87 3.31 24.15
C ILE A 165 17.23 4.67 24.35
N ARG A 166 16.44 4.88 25.42
CA ARG A 166 15.79 6.17 25.71
C ARG A 166 16.78 7.32 25.71
N SER A 167 17.94 7.15 26.33
CA SER A 167 18.98 8.17 26.37
C SER A 167 19.59 8.44 24.98
N GLU A 168 19.78 7.41 24.16
CA GLU A 168 20.35 7.49 22.81
C GLU A 168 19.39 8.17 21.84
N ILE A 169 18.08 7.87 21.93
CA ILE A 169 17.04 8.42 21.06
C ILE A 169 16.48 9.77 21.52
N SER A 170 16.97 10.33 22.64
CA SER A 170 16.56 11.65 23.15
C SER A 170 17.66 12.71 22.99
N GLN A 171 18.61 12.49 22.08
CA GLN A 171 19.78 13.34 21.87
C GLN A 171 19.47 14.52 20.97
N LYS A 172 20.00 15.71 21.26
CA LYS A 172 19.98 16.85 20.32
C LYS A 172 21.01 16.64 19.21
N GLY A 173 20.73 17.14 18.00
CA GLY A 173 21.68 17.07 16.89
C GLY A 173 21.54 18.20 15.89
N GLU A 174 22.58 18.41 15.08
CA GLU A 174 22.55 19.32 13.94
C GLU A 174 22.58 18.54 12.63
N GLN A 175 21.86 19.02 11.62
CA GLN A 175 21.89 18.50 10.26
C GLN A 175 22.12 19.63 9.26
N THR A 176 22.97 19.38 8.27
CA THR A 176 23.14 20.27 7.13
C THR A 176 22.68 19.56 5.87
N VAL A 177 21.64 20.08 5.22
CA VAL A 177 21.04 19.43 4.06
C VAL A 177 20.91 20.39 2.89
N ALA A 178 21.20 19.88 1.70
CA ALA A 178 20.91 20.54 0.44
C ALA A 178 19.68 19.91 -0.24
N TYR A 179 18.81 20.73 -0.79
CA TYR A 179 17.64 20.29 -1.57
C TYR A 179 17.45 21.17 -2.79
N VAL A 180 17.11 20.55 -3.92
CA VAL A 180 16.77 21.23 -5.17
C VAL A 180 15.32 20.92 -5.48
N ASN A 181 14.52 21.96 -5.67
CA ASN A 181 13.10 21.88 -5.99
C ASN A 181 12.84 22.45 -7.40
N SER A 182 12.00 21.78 -8.18
CA SER A 182 11.50 22.30 -9.46
C SER A 182 10.15 22.97 -9.23
N CYS A 183 10.15 24.30 -9.24
CA CYS A 183 8.98 25.12 -8.97
C CYS A 183 8.07 25.25 -10.20
N LYS A 184 6.79 25.54 -9.96
CA LYS A 184 5.86 25.79 -11.06
C LYS A 184 6.15 27.14 -11.72
N THR A 185 5.81 27.26 -13.00
CA THR A 185 5.98 28.48 -13.80
C THR A 185 5.15 29.67 -13.30
N ASP A 186 4.08 29.41 -12.55
CA ASP A 186 3.16 30.42 -12.00
C ASP A 186 3.48 30.82 -10.55
N MET A 187 4.51 30.22 -9.94
CA MET A 187 4.95 30.55 -8.57
C MET A 187 5.90 31.76 -8.55
N THR A 188 5.74 32.60 -7.52
CA THR A 188 6.75 33.63 -7.21
C THR A 188 8.03 33.00 -6.66
N LEU A 189 9.15 33.72 -6.79
CA LEU A 189 10.44 33.28 -6.23
C LEU A 189 10.38 33.05 -4.72
N GLU A 190 9.62 33.88 -3.99
CA GLU A 190 9.43 33.73 -2.55
C GLU A 190 8.65 32.47 -2.18
N GLN A 191 7.56 32.17 -2.92
CA GLN A 191 6.80 30.92 -2.73
C GLN A 191 7.66 29.69 -3.03
N CYS A 192 8.41 29.74 -4.13
CA CYS A 192 9.34 28.69 -4.53
C CYS A 192 10.44 28.48 -3.48
N ALA A 193 11.02 29.55 -2.93
CA ALA A 193 12.00 29.49 -1.85
C ALA A 193 11.42 28.89 -0.56
N LYS A 194 10.21 29.32 -0.16
CA LYS A 194 9.52 28.80 1.04
C LYS A 194 9.21 27.31 0.91
N GLN A 195 8.74 26.87 -0.25
CA GLN A 195 8.49 25.45 -0.53
C GLN A 195 9.80 24.65 -0.48
N THR A 196 10.87 25.14 -1.12
CA THR A 196 12.18 24.48 -1.12
C THR A 196 12.73 24.33 0.29
N ASN A 197 12.63 25.37 1.12
CA ASN A 197 13.06 25.32 2.53
C ASN A 197 12.25 24.31 3.34
N THR A 198 10.94 24.18 3.08
CA THR A 198 10.09 23.19 3.74
C THR A 198 10.51 21.77 3.37
N LEU A 199 10.75 21.50 2.09
CA LEU A 199 11.20 20.19 1.59
C LEU A 199 12.59 19.82 2.12
N ALA A 200 13.49 20.80 2.17
CA ALA A 200 14.79 20.64 2.77
C ALA A 200 14.72 20.37 4.28
N LEU A 201 13.84 21.07 5.01
CA LEU A 201 13.61 20.79 6.44
C LEU A 201 13.09 19.37 6.67
N GLN A 202 12.16 18.89 5.82
CA GLN A 202 11.69 17.50 5.86
C GLN A 202 12.85 16.51 5.62
N LYS A 203 13.74 16.80 4.65
CA LYS A 203 14.95 15.99 4.43
C LYS A 203 15.86 15.99 5.66
N ALA A 204 16.06 17.12 6.33
CA ALA A 204 16.85 17.22 7.56
C ALA A 204 16.26 16.36 8.69
N VAL A 205 14.95 16.45 8.93
CA VAL A 205 14.25 15.64 9.94
C VAL A 205 14.41 14.14 9.65
N ARG A 206 14.21 13.72 8.39
CA ARG A 206 14.36 12.31 7.98
C ARG A 206 15.79 11.81 8.15
N GLN A 207 16.80 12.60 7.76
CA GLN A 207 18.21 12.23 7.94
C GLN A 207 18.60 12.14 9.41
N TYR A 208 18.14 13.08 10.24
CA TYR A 208 18.36 13.05 11.68
C TYR A 208 17.70 11.83 12.34
N GLN A 209 16.45 11.51 11.98
CA GLN A 209 15.78 10.30 12.46
C GLN A 209 16.60 9.04 12.14
N SER A 210 17.06 8.92 10.89
CA SER A 210 17.88 7.77 10.46
C SER A 210 19.20 7.71 11.24
N ALA A 211 19.89 8.83 11.40
CA ALA A 211 21.15 8.91 12.13
C ALA A 211 20.97 8.57 13.62
N LEU A 212 19.86 9.00 14.23
CA LEU A 212 19.54 8.72 15.62
C LEU A 212 19.32 7.22 15.85
N LEU A 213 18.57 6.55 14.98
CA LEU A 213 18.34 5.11 15.05
C LEU A 213 19.62 4.30 14.72
N GLU A 214 20.42 4.77 13.78
CA GLU A 214 21.73 4.19 13.43
C GLU A 214 22.74 4.26 14.57
N GLY A 215 22.72 5.35 15.34
CA GLY A 215 23.60 5.56 16.48
C GLY A 215 23.23 4.77 17.74
N THR A 216 22.10 4.05 17.75
CA THR A 216 21.70 3.26 18.93
C THR A 216 22.54 2.00 19.09
N THR A 217 22.73 1.57 20.33
CA THR A 217 23.42 0.31 20.68
C THR A 217 22.75 -0.92 20.07
N GLU A 218 21.44 -0.87 19.82
CA GLU A 218 20.66 -1.94 19.19
C GLU A 218 20.06 -1.54 17.83
N SER A 219 20.85 -0.82 17.02
CA SER A 219 20.43 -0.21 15.75
C SER A 219 19.68 -1.13 14.78
N LYS A 220 20.03 -2.42 14.70
CA LYS A 220 19.32 -3.39 13.84
C LYS A 220 17.85 -3.54 14.24
N LEU A 221 17.60 -3.69 15.55
CA LEU A 221 16.25 -3.90 16.08
C LEU A 221 15.45 -2.60 16.04
N ALA A 222 16.10 -1.48 16.41
CA ALA A 222 15.51 -0.16 16.34
C ALA A 222 15.06 0.21 14.91
N LYS A 223 15.88 -0.09 13.89
CA LYS A 223 15.52 0.10 12.47
C LYS A 223 14.38 -0.80 12.03
N GLN A 224 14.41 -2.07 12.42
CA GLN A 224 13.35 -3.03 12.06
C GLN A 224 11.98 -2.59 12.59
N ASN A 225 11.95 -2.02 13.79
CA ASN A 225 10.72 -1.62 14.47
C ASN A 225 10.44 -0.11 14.41
N GLN A 226 11.17 0.65 13.58
CA GLN A 226 11.08 2.12 13.53
C GLN A 226 9.64 2.63 13.28
N ALA A 227 8.85 1.90 12.48
CA ALA A 227 7.48 2.28 12.15
C ALA A 227 6.51 2.15 13.33
N GLN A 228 6.90 1.49 14.41
CA GLN A 228 6.06 1.28 15.58
C GLN A 228 6.25 2.40 16.63
N ALA A 229 7.36 3.12 16.58
CA ALA A 229 7.80 4.06 17.62
C ALA A 229 7.78 5.51 17.12
N THR A 230 7.24 6.41 17.95
CA THR A 230 7.20 7.84 17.66
C THR A 230 8.33 8.58 18.39
N LEU A 231 9.20 9.25 17.64
CA LEU A 231 10.36 9.96 18.21
C LEU A 231 10.10 11.43 18.52
N ASN A 232 8.95 11.97 18.08
CA ASN A 232 8.56 13.39 18.15
C ASN A 232 9.74 14.35 17.95
N ILE A 233 10.17 14.53 16.71
CA ILE A 233 11.34 15.34 16.38
C ILE A 233 10.93 16.81 16.28
N HIS A 234 11.55 17.65 17.10
CA HIS A 234 11.33 19.09 17.16
C HIS A 234 12.47 19.83 16.46
N VAL A 235 12.11 20.81 15.63
CA VAL A 235 13.06 21.76 15.03
C VAL A 235 13.27 22.91 16.02
N LEU A 236 14.46 23.00 16.59
CA LEU A 236 14.82 24.05 17.56
C LEU A 236 15.28 25.33 16.85
N GLN A 237 16.10 25.17 15.82
CA GLN A 237 16.65 26.27 15.05
C GLN A 237 16.82 25.85 13.59
N GLN A 238 16.57 26.77 12.66
CA GLN A 238 16.87 26.58 11.25
C GLN A 238 17.52 27.85 10.69
N GLN A 239 18.55 27.67 9.88
CA GLN A 239 19.24 28.75 9.18
C GLN A 239 19.51 28.32 7.74
N VAL A 240 19.12 29.17 6.79
CA VAL A 240 19.49 29.00 5.38
C VAL A 240 20.94 29.47 5.24
N SER A 241 21.85 28.56 4.91
CA SER A 241 23.27 28.86 4.73
C SER A 241 23.58 29.29 3.30
N LYS A 242 22.86 28.73 2.31
CA LYS A 242 22.97 29.09 0.90
C LYS A 242 21.60 28.92 0.23
N ALA A 243 21.22 29.85 -0.63
CA ALA A 243 20.06 29.70 -1.50
C ALA A 243 20.35 30.32 -2.87
N GLU A 244 19.99 29.61 -3.94
CA GLU A 244 20.29 30.03 -5.31
C GLU A 244 19.23 29.54 -6.31
N PHE A 245 18.96 30.36 -7.32
CA PHE A 245 18.14 29.97 -8.47
C PHE A 245 19.06 29.42 -9.57
N LEU A 246 18.78 28.19 -10.03
CA LEU A 246 19.67 27.45 -10.95
C LEU A 246 19.26 27.57 -12.43
N GLY A 247 18.14 28.22 -12.74
CA GLY A 247 17.54 28.22 -14.08
C GLY A 247 16.45 27.14 -14.24
N GLU A 248 15.68 27.19 -15.32
CA GLU A 248 14.63 26.19 -15.64
C GLU A 248 13.61 25.94 -14.51
N ASN A 249 13.24 26.99 -13.77
CA ASN A 249 12.37 26.95 -12.58
C ASN A 249 12.93 26.11 -11.41
N GLN A 250 14.24 25.85 -11.36
CA GLN A 250 14.86 25.13 -10.25
C GLN A 250 15.42 26.08 -9.20
N TYR A 251 15.14 25.75 -7.93
CA TYR A 251 15.61 26.49 -6.77
C TYR A 251 16.33 25.55 -5.81
N SER A 252 17.52 25.95 -5.35
CA SER A 252 18.36 25.20 -4.44
C SER A 252 18.45 25.90 -3.09
N SER A 253 18.34 25.14 -2.01
CA SER A 253 18.53 25.63 -0.65
C SER A 253 19.37 24.67 0.17
N VAL A 254 20.31 25.23 0.92
CA VAL A 254 21.11 24.54 1.93
C VAL A 254 20.70 25.06 3.29
N LEU A 255 20.21 24.18 4.15
CA LEU A 255 19.81 24.51 5.51
C LEU A 255 20.72 23.84 6.52
N LYS A 256 21.07 24.60 7.55
CA LYS A 256 21.60 24.09 8.82
C LYS A 256 20.46 24.08 9.83
N VAL A 257 20.14 22.92 10.39
CA VAL A 257 18.98 22.72 11.27
C VAL A 257 19.43 22.05 12.56
N THR A 258 19.01 22.59 13.70
CA THR A 258 19.18 21.99 15.03
C THR A 258 17.88 21.31 15.43
N LEU A 259 17.96 20.02 15.74
CA LEU A 259 16.83 19.12 15.99
C LEU A 259 16.94 18.51 17.38
N ASN A 260 15.79 18.19 17.98
CA ASN A 260 15.70 17.49 19.26
C ASN A 260 14.60 16.45 19.21
N ALA A 261 14.93 15.18 19.43
CA ALA A 261 13.95 14.12 19.58
C ALA A 261 13.38 14.13 21.01
N ARG A 262 12.06 14.03 21.13
CA ARG A 262 11.34 13.83 22.40
C ARG A 262 10.44 12.60 22.29
N PRO A 263 11.01 11.39 22.28
CA PRO A 263 10.27 10.17 22.02
C PRO A 263 9.13 9.96 23.02
N ALA A 264 8.05 9.31 22.58
CA ALA A 264 7.01 8.89 23.50
C ALA A 264 7.57 7.94 24.58
N GLU A 265 6.97 7.91 25.76
CA GLU A 265 7.43 7.09 26.90
C GLU A 265 7.65 5.61 26.53
N ASN A 266 6.77 5.06 25.70
CA ASN A 266 6.83 3.67 25.23
C ASN A 266 7.69 3.44 23.98
N ALA A 267 8.23 4.49 23.35
CA ALA A 267 9.00 4.39 22.12
C ALA A 267 10.22 3.45 22.26
N PRO A 268 11.02 3.46 23.35
CA PRO A 268 12.13 2.53 23.52
C PRO A 268 11.69 1.06 23.52
N CYS A 269 10.58 0.71 24.19
CA CYS A 269 10.09 -0.67 24.24
C CYS A 269 9.60 -1.15 22.87
N LYS A 270 8.95 -0.27 22.12
CA LYS A 270 8.52 -0.58 20.75
C LYS A 270 9.71 -0.78 19.80
N LEU A 271 10.75 0.04 19.93
CA LEU A 271 11.99 -0.14 19.16
C LEU A 271 12.68 -1.46 19.49
N LEU A 272 12.65 -1.87 20.76
CA LEU A 272 13.26 -3.11 21.24
C LEU A 272 12.36 -4.36 21.13
N ASP A 273 11.11 -4.21 20.69
CA ASP A 273 10.10 -5.29 20.68
C ASP A 273 9.99 -6.03 22.03
N ILE A 274 9.86 -5.26 23.12
CA ILE A 274 9.68 -5.81 24.48
C ILE A 274 8.43 -5.28 25.16
N ASP A 275 8.01 -5.97 26.21
CA ASP A 275 6.81 -5.63 26.98
C ASP A 275 6.87 -4.19 27.53
N SER A 276 5.77 -3.48 27.35
CA SER A 276 5.63 -2.09 27.76
C SER A 276 5.84 -1.86 29.27
N LYS A 277 5.72 -2.90 30.12
CA LYS A 277 5.98 -2.83 31.57
C LYS A 277 7.38 -2.31 31.91
N TYR A 278 8.35 -2.45 31.00
CA TYR A 278 9.72 -1.96 31.20
C TYR A 278 9.91 -0.48 30.86
N CYS A 279 8.95 0.16 30.19
CA CYS A 279 9.03 1.56 29.77
C CYS A 279 8.37 2.55 30.73
N PHE A 280 7.60 2.08 31.70
CA PHE A 280 6.89 2.94 32.64
C PHE A 280 7.49 2.82 34.03
N ALA A 281 7.84 3.96 34.64
CA ALA A 281 8.14 4.01 36.06
C ALA A 281 6.83 4.00 36.87
N PRO A 282 6.76 3.35 38.05
CA PRO A 282 5.67 3.55 38.98
C PRO A 282 5.78 4.97 39.55
N SER A 283 4.93 5.87 39.05
CA SER A 283 4.90 7.31 39.31
C SER A 283 5.96 8.11 38.55
N GLN A 284 5.53 8.83 37.51
CA GLN A 284 5.82 10.25 37.30
C GLN A 284 5.12 10.72 36.03
N ALA A 285 4.13 11.59 36.22
CA ALA A 285 3.67 12.52 35.21
C ALA A 285 4.09 13.91 35.68
N SER A 286 4.99 14.56 34.95
CA SER A 286 5.15 16.02 35.01
C SER A 286 5.78 16.52 33.72
N GLU A 287 5.03 17.39 33.04
CA GLU A 287 5.40 18.10 31.81
C GLU A 287 6.48 19.17 32.09
N PRO A 288 7.46 19.37 31.19
CA PRO A 288 8.22 20.61 31.12
C PRO A 288 7.55 21.65 30.21
N GLU A 289 7.91 22.90 30.48
CA GLU A 289 7.28 24.17 30.07
C GLU A 289 6.98 24.37 28.57
N LYS A 290 5.92 25.15 28.33
CA LYS A 290 5.47 25.63 27.02
C LYS A 290 6.48 26.60 26.40
N ILE A 291 7.27 26.09 25.46
CA ILE A 291 7.77 26.85 24.32
C ILE A 291 6.79 26.58 23.15
N LYS A 292 6.46 27.59 22.34
CA LYS A 292 5.66 27.43 21.12
C LYS A 292 6.46 26.60 20.09
N GLU A 293 6.48 25.29 20.27
CA GLU A 293 7.03 24.33 19.34
C GLU A 293 5.88 23.58 18.67
N THR A 294 5.97 23.40 17.35
CA THR A 294 4.99 22.60 16.59
C THR A 294 5.55 21.20 16.48
N ALA A 295 4.92 20.22 17.13
CA ALA A 295 5.26 18.81 16.96
C ALA A 295 4.94 18.36 15.53
N TRP A 296 5.74 17.44 14.97
CA TRP A 296 5.53 16.88 13.63
C TRP A 296 5.24 15.38 13.76
N HIS A 297 4.26 14.92 12.99
CA HIS A 297 3.79 13.53 12.99
C HIS A 297 3.93 12.89 11.61
N SER A 298 4.19 11.58 11.59
CA SER A 298 4.19 10.81 10.34
C SER A 298 2.76 10.54 9.91
N VAL A 299 2.44 10.90 8.66
CA VAL A 299 1.15 10.67 8.05
C VAL A 299 1.35 9.82 6.80
N VAL A 300 0.79 8.61 6.82
CA VAL A 300 0.81 7.70 5.67
C VAL A 300 -0.49 7.87 4.90
N ILE A 301 -0.41 8.35 3.66
CA ILE A 301 -1.57 8.63 2.82
C ILE A 301 -1.63 7.59 1.71
N ARG A 302 -2.79 6.92 1.58
CA ARG A 302 -3.03 5.86 0.60
C ARG A 302 -4.33 6.14 -0.16
N SER A 303 -4.31 5.88 -1.46
CA SER A 303 -5.48 5.91 -2.33
C SER A 303 -5.83 4.51 -2.82
N ASN A 304 -7.09 4.32 -3.23
CA ASN A 304 -7.51 3.14 -3.99
C ASN A 304 -7.08 3.19 -5.48
N GLN A 305 -6.43 4.27 -5.93
CA GLN A 305 -5.93 4.46 -7.29
C GLN A 305 -4.40 4.59 -7.31
N TYR A 306 -3.78 4.14 -8.41
CA TYR A 306 -2.37 4.37 -8.73
C TYR A 306 -2.19 5.57 -9.66
N ASP A 307 -0.99 6.15 -9.72
CA ASP A 307 -0.65 7.33 -10.55
C ASP A 307 -1.58 8.53 -10.30
N ASP A 308 -1.98 8.71 -9.05
CA ASP A 308 -2.71 9.90 -8.62
C ASP A 308 -1.76 11.04 -8.23
N GLN A 309 -2.32 12.20 -7.92
CA GLN A 309 -1.57 13.36 -7.48
C GLN A 309 -2.03 13.75 -6.08
N LEU A 310 -1.16 13.52 -5.10
CA LEU A 310 -1.30 14.00 -3.74
C LEU A 310 -0.85 15.48 -3.64
N ILE A 311 -1.70 16.29 -3.03
CA ILE A 311 -1.50 17.70 -2.73
C ILE A 311 -1.84 17.92 -1.25
N ILE A 312 -0.96 18.55 -0.49
CA ILE A 312 -1.20 18.90 0.92
C ILE A 312 -0.90 20.37 1.11
N ASP A 313 -1.87 21.14 1.61
CA ASP A 313 -1.82 22.61 1.74
C ASP A 313 -1.36 23.32 0.46
N GLY A 314 -1.77 22.79 -0.70
CA GLY A 314 -1.39 23.29 -2.02
C GLY A 314 -0.01 22.84 -2.52
N VAL A 315 0.75 22.04 -1.76
CA VAL A 315 2.07 21.50 -2.13
C VAL A 315 1.93 20.09 -2.70
N ARG A 316 2.59 19.80 -3.83
CA ARG A 316 2.54 18.49 -4.51
C ARG A 316 3.54 17.51 -3.92
N TYR A 317 3.08 16.30 -3.58
CA TYR A 317 3.88 15.23 -2.98
C TYR A 317 4.08 14.00 -3.88
N GLY A 318 3.61 14.06 -5.13
CA GLY A 318 3.68 12.94 -6.09
C GLY A 318 2.43 12.06 -6.02
N SER A 319 2.58 10.77 -6.31
CA SER A 319 1.51 9.77 -6.22
C SER A 319 1.48 9.10 -4.86
N THR A 320 0.29 8.70 -4.42
CA THR A 320 0.15 7.78 -3.29
C THR A 320 0.58 6.36 -3.67
N PRO A 321 0.99 5.49 -2.71
CA PRO A 321 1.12 5.76 -1.28
C PRO A 321 2.30 6.69 -0.96
N ALA A 322 2.06 7.69 -0.11
CA ALA A 322 3.08 8.65 0.30
C ALA A 322 3.16 8.72 1.84
N GLU A 323 4.38 8.76 2.36
CA GLU A 323 4.64 9.00 3.78
C GLU A 323 5.26 10.39 3.94
N VAL A 324 4.53 11.26 4.66
CA VAL A 324 4.87 12.68 4.83
C VAL A 324 4.90 13.04 6.31
N MET A 325 5.78 13.96 6.70
CA MET A 325 5.76 14.54 8.03
C MET A 325 4.96 15.84 7.97
N LEU A 326 3.94 15.98 8.81
CA LEU A 326 3.12 17.19 8.91
C LEU A 326 3.11 17.72 10.36
N PRO A 327 3.12 19.04 10.56
CA PRO A 327 3.00 19.62 11.89
C PRO A 327 1.63 19.34 12.52
N VAL A 328 1.53 19.46 13.84
CA VAL A 328 0.23 19.45 14.53
C VAL A 328 -0.61 20.62 14.05
N GLY A 329 -1.82 20.34 13.56
CA GLY A 329 -2.69 21.35 12.98
C GLY A 329 -3.68 20.78 11.96
N GLN A 330 -4.43 21.66 11.33
CA GLN A 330 -5.29 21.31 10.21
C GLN A 330 -4.50 21.40 8.92
N HIS A 331 -4.55 20.33 8.14
CA HIS A 331 -3.91 20.23 6.83
C HIS A 331 -4.96 19.90 5.77
N HIS A 332 -4.96 20.64 4.68
CA HIS A 332 -5.86 20.42 3.56
C HIS A 332 -5.24 19.38 2.63
N ILE A 333 -5.82 18.19 2.58
CA ILE A 333 -5.32 17.06 1.78
C ILE A 333 -6.25 16.86 0.59
N GLN A 334 -5.67 17.00 -0.60
CA GLN A 334 -6.30 16.77 -1.88
C GLN A 334 -5.60 15.64 -2.62
N ILE A 335 -6.37 14.73 -3.21
CA ILE A 335 -5.86 13.66 -4.07
C ILE A 335 -6.65 13.66 -5.35
N GLU A 336 -5.96 13.95 -6.45
CA GLU A 336 -6.56 14.14 -7.76
C GLU A 336 -6.12 13.03 -8.72
N LYS A 337 -7.06 12.54 -9.51
CA LYS A 337 -6.78 11.67 -10.65
C LYS A 337 -7.74 11.99 -11.79
N GLU A 338 -7.23 12.03 -13.01
CA GLU A 338 -8.06 12.23 -14.19
C GLU A 338 -9.12 11.13 -14.30
N GLY A 339 -10.36 11.52 -14.60
CA GLY A 339 -11.50 10.59 -14.62
C GLY A 339 -12.11 10.27 -13.25
N TYR A 340 -11.58 10.80 -12.15
CA TYR A 340 -12.10 10.59 -10.79
C TYR A 340 -12.49 11.90 -10.12
N VAL A 341 -13.45 11.83 -9.20
CA VAL A 341 -13.76 12.92 -8.26
C VAL A 341 -12.59 13.04 -7.30
N ALA A 342 -12.05 14.26 -7.14
CA ALA A 342 -10.94 14.49 -6.24
C ALA A 342 -11.35 14.19 -4.80
N PHE A 343 -10.51 13.48 -4.07
CA PHE A 343 -10.62 13.39 -2.63
C PHE A 343 -10.12 14.71 -2.05
N ASP A 344 -10.94 15.42 -1.29
CA ASP A 344 -10.63 16.77 -0.80
C ASP A 344 -11.16 16.91 0.63
N GLN A 345 -10.26 16.94 1.62
CA GLN A 345 -10.61 17.02 3.03
C GLN A 345 -9.61 17.83 3.86
N LEU A 346 -10.12 18.54 4.87
CA LEU A 346 -9.32 19.07 5.98
C LEU A 346 -9.10 17.96 7.02
N VAL A 347 -7.85 17.61 7.26
CA VAL A 347 -7.45 16.56 8.20
C VAL A 347 -6.68 17.18 9.36
N VAL A 348 -7.09 16.88 10.58
CA VAL A 348 -6.39 17.31 11.79
C VAL A 348 -5.26 16.32 12.08
N ILE A 349 -4.04 16.83 12.20
CA ILE A 349 -2.86 16.08 12.62
C ILE A 349 -2.63 16.39 14.09
N ASN A 350 -2.74 15.38 14.94
CA ASN A 350 -2.46 15.44 16.39
C ASN A 350 -1.65 14.23 16.88
N GLY A 351 -1.20 13.39 15.95
CA GLY A 351 -0.54 12.12 16.17
C GLY A 351 -0.16 11.47 14.84
N ASP A 352 0.68 10.45 14.89
CA ASP A 352 0.99 9.63 13.72
C ASP A 352 -0.27 8.88 13.28
N GLN A 353 -0.61 8.96 11.99
CA GLN A 353 -1.87 8.39 11.49
C GLN A 353 -1.79 7.96 10.02
N THR A 354 -2.73 7.09 9.62
CA THR A 354 -2.88 6.67 8.23
C THR A 354 -4.19 7.21 7.67
N LEU A 355 -4.11 7.95 6.56
CA LEU A 355 -5.26 8.42 5.80
C LEU A 355 -5.49 7.50 4.60
N ARG A 356 -6.72 6.99 4.46
CA ARG A 356 -7.15 6.24 3.27
C ARG A 356 -8.17 7.06 2.51
N ALA A 357 -7.86 7.35 1.26
CA ALA A 357 -8.73 8.04 0.33
C ALA A 357 -9.33 7.05 -0.67
N GLU A 358 -10.64 7.17 -0.91
CA GLU A 358 -11.32 6.46 -1.97
C GLU A 358 -11.76 7.45 -3.04
N LEU A 359 -11.10 7.38 -4.20
CA LEU A 359 -11.48 8.13 -5.38
C LEU A 359 -12.57 7.36 -6.14
N VAL A 360 -13.65 8.07 -6.45
CA VAL A 360 -14.81 7.55 -7.20
C VAL A 360 -14.71 8.03 -8.64
N ALA A 361 -14.86 7.12 -9.60
CA ALA A 361 -14.85 7.48 -11.01
C ALA A 361 -15.99 8.47 -11.31
N LYS A 362 -15.69 9.55 -12.05
CA LYS A 362 -16.72 10.47 -12.55
C LYS A 362 -17.63 9.68 -13.49
N GLN A 363 -18.94 9.72 -13.25
CA GLN A 363 -19.90 9.21 -14.24
C GLN A 363 -19.95 10.20 -15.40
N ASN A 364 -19.26 9.88 -16.49
CA ASN A 364 -19.38 10.61 -17.75
C ASN A 364 -20.71 10.22 -18.42
N VAL A 365 -21.79 10.91 -18.07
CA VAL A 365 -23.04 10.82 -18.83
C VAL A 365 -22.87 11.66 -20.09
N ALA A 366 -22.35 11.05 -21.15
CA ALA A 366 -22.18 11.72 -22.44
C ALA A 366 -23.53 12.22 -22.95
N LYS A 367 -23.61 13.50 -23.35
CA LYS A 367 -24.85 14.11 -23.84
C LYS A 367 -24.90 14.07 -25.37
N PRO A 368 -26.09 13.89 -25.99
CA PRO A 368 -26.21 14.01 -27.44
C PRO A 368 -25.71 15.39 -27.89
N GLY A 369 -24.87 15.44 -28.92
CA GLY A 369 -24.31 16.70 -29.43
C GLY A 369 -23.08 17.23 -28.68
N GLU A 370 -22.62 16.56 -27.63
CA GLU A 370 -21.35 16.90 -26.98
C GLU A 370 -20.17 16.66 -27.93
N THR A 371 -19.31 17.67 -28.11
CA THR A 371 -18.15 17.58 -29.03
C THR A 371 -16.83 17.45 -28.29
N PHE A 372 -15.89 16.74 -28.89
CA PHE A 372 -14.51 16.59 -28.39
C PHE A 372 -13.56 16.26 -29.55
N ALA A 373 -12.26 16.38 -29.34
CA ALA A 373 -11.25 15.91 -30.29
C ALA A 373 -10.13 15.21 -29.54
N ASP A 374 -9.75 14.01 -29.96
CA ASP A 374 -8.60 13.32 -29.37
C ASP A 374 -7.28 13.97 -29.79
N ASN A 375 -6.28 13.89 -28.90
CA ASN A 375 -4.96 14.43 -29.17
C ASN A 375 -4.14 13.42 -30.02
N ILE A 376 -3.55 13.88 -31.13
CA ILE A 376 -2.66 13.07 -31.99
C ILE A 376 -1.24 13.64 -32.10
N GLY A 377 -0.86 14.58 -31.21
CA GLY A 377 0.48 15.15 -31.10
C GLY A 377 0.54 16.68 -31.20
N LYS A 378 1.74 17.27 -31.04
CA LYS A 378 1.97 18.72 -30.90
C LYS A 378 1.53 19.60 -32.08
N HIS A 379 1.29 19.05 -33.27
CA HIS A 379 1.02 19.82 -34.50
C HIS A 379 -0.11 19.26 -35.38
N SER A 380 -0.92 18.33 -34.88
CA SER A 380 -2.05 17.77 -35.64
C SER A 380 -3.22 17.47 -34.69
N ALA A 381 -4.44 17.75 -35.12
CA ALA A 381 -5.65 17.46 -34.36
C ALA A 381 -6.41 16.30 -35.02
N ALA A 382 -6.93 15.37 -34.20
CA ALA A 382 -7.90 14.40 -34.68
C ALA A 382 -9.16 15.13 -35.19
N PRO A 383 -10.00 14.47 -36.01
CA PRO A 383 -11.32 14.99 -36.31
C PRO A 383 -12.10 15.33 -35.04
N GLU A 384 -12.75 16.50 -35.03
CA GLU A 384 -13.71 16.83 -33.98
C GLU A 384 -14.88 15.86 -34.08
N MET A 385 -15.13 15.14 -33.00
CA MET A 385 -16.14 14.11 -32.83
C MET A 385 -17.36 14.68 -32.13
N VAL A 386 -18.53 14.12 -32.42
CA VAL A 386 -19.76 14.44 -31.71
C VAL A 386 -20.49 13.19 -31.26
N VAL A 387 -21.03 13.23 -30.04
CA VAL A 387 -21.67 12.10 -29.36
C VAL A 387 -23.09 11.86 -29.89
N VAL A 388 -23.37 10.62 -30.28
CA VAL A 388 -24.70 10.06 -30.51
C VAL A 388 -24.98 9.05 -29.39
N THR A 389 -25.96 9.32 -28.53
CA THR A 389 -26.23 8.44 -27.39
C THR A 389 -27.04 7.21 -27.76
N GLN A 390 -27.04 6.22 -26.87
CA GLN A 390 -27.98 5.11 -26.93
C GLN A 390 -29.43 5.60 -27.03
N GLY A 391 -30.29 4.83 -27.70
CA GLY A 391 -31.66 5.22 -27.95
C GLY A 391 -32.30 4.41 -29.07
N THR A 392 -33.53 4.77 -29.41
CA THR A 392 -34.26 4.20 -30.54
C THR A 392 -34.42 5.27 -31.60
N TYR A 393 -34.01 4.94 -32.82
CA TYR A 393 -33.95 5.85 -33.96
C TYR A 393 -34.74 5.27 -35.14
N MET A 394 -35.35 6.16 -35.92
CA MET A 394 -36.09 5.81 -37.13
C MET A 394 -35.23 6.18 -38.35
N ILE A 395 -34.90 5.19 -39.17
CA ILE A 395 -34.07 5.31 -40.39
C ILE A 395 -34.72 4.58 -41.56
N GLY A 396 -34.05 4.50 -42.70
CA GLY A 396 -34.55 3.91 -43.94
C GLY A 396 -35.50 4.84 -44.69
N GLU A 397 -36.02 4.36 -45.82
CA GLU A 397 -36.96 5.13 -46.63
C GLU A 397 -38.16 5.58 -45.79
N ARG A 398 -38.43 6.90 -45.79
CA ARG A 398 -39.49 7.54 -44.98
C ARG A 398 -39.44 7.18 -43.50
N ALA A 399 -38.24 6.95 -42.97
CA ALA A 399 -38.02 6.57 -41.57
C ALA A 399 -38.78 5.29 -41.14
N GLY A 400 -39.00 4.35 -42.06
CA GLY A 400 -39.78 3.13 -41.79
C GLY A 400 -39.06 2.03 -41.01
N LYS A 401 -37.74 2.12 -40.80
CA LYS A 401 -36.91 1.12 -40.10
C LYS A 401 -36.54 1.63 -38.71
N GLN A 402 -37.00 0.95 -37.67
CA GLN A 402 -36.60 1.23 -36.29
C GLN A 402 -35.28 0.53 -35.95
N VAL A 403 -34.30 1.27 -35.42
CA VAL A 403 -33.00 0.75 -34.94
C VAL A 403 -32.80 1.15 -33.49
N LYS A 404 -32.41 0.17 -32.66
CA LYS A 404 -32.07 0.38 -31.25
C LYS A 404 -30.55 0.38 -31.08
N LEU A 405 -29.99 1.53 -30.73
CA LEU A 405 -28.59 1.67 -30.31
C LEU A 405 -28.48 1.31 -28.82
N SER A 406 -27.85 0.19 -28.52
CA SER A 406 -27.59 -0.28 -27.15
C SER A 406 -26.42 0.43 -26.48
N ARG A 407 -25.57 1.09 -27.27
CA ARG A 407 -24.44 1.91 -26.81
C ARG A 407 -24.37 3.15 -27.70
N GLY A 408 -23.97 4.27 -27.12
CA GLY A 408 -23.64 5.45 -27.89
C GLY A 408 -22.33 5.26 -28.66
N PHE A 409 -22.11 6.10 -29.65
CA PHE A 409 -20.86 6.23 -30.38
C PHE A 409 -20.59 7.70 -30.63
N SER A 410 -19.38 8.03 -31.10
CA SER A 410 -19.09 9.37 -31.60
C SER A 410 -18.74 9.33 -33.08
N ILE A 411 -19.14 10.35 -33.84
CA ILE A 411 -18.87 10.45 -35.28
C ILE A 411 -18.27 11.82 -35.60
N SER A 412 -17.40 11.92 -36.61
CA SER A 412 -16.76 13.19 -36.93
C SER A 412 -17.78 14.24 -37.41
N THR A 413 -17.69 15.46 -36.85
CA THR A 413 -18.61 16.58 -37.12
C THR A 413 -18.59 17.00 -38.59
N THR A 414 -17.48 16.78 -39.28
CA THR A 414 -17.27 17.03 -40.72
C THR A 414 -16.76 15.75 -41.41
N PRO A 415 -16.80 15.67 -42.75
CA PRO A 415 -15.96 14.73 -43.49
C PRO A 415 -14.49 14.96 -43.13
N VAL A 416 -13.67 13.91 -43.27
CA VAL A 416 -12.23 14.05 -43.10
C VAL A 416 -11.71 15.07 -44.10
N THR A 417 -10.96 16.05 -43.61
CA THR A 417 -10.45 17.16 -44.41
C THR A 417 -9.14 16.79 -45.10
N VAL A 418 -8.78 17.56 -46.14
CA VAL A 418 -7.49 17.43 -46.83
C VAL A 418 -6.33 17.58 -45.84
N ALA A 419 -6.39 18.51 -44.88
CA ALA A 419 -5.35 18.68 -43.87
C ALA A 419 -5.21 17.47 -42.94
N GLN A 420 -6.33 16.91 -42.49
CA GLN A 420 -6.33 15.71 -41.63
C GLN A 420 -5.77 14.49 -42.38
N PHE A 421 -6.20 14.28 -43.63
CA PHE A 421 -5.69 13.18 -44.45
C PHE A 421 -4.21 13.37 -44.81
N ARG A 422 -3.78 14.61 -45.05
CA ARG A 422 -2.36 14.93 -45.27
C ARG A 422 -1.49 14.58 -44.06
N ALA A 423 -1.96 14.87 -42.85
CA ALA A 423 -1.23 14.49 -41.63
C ALA A 423 -1.01 12.97 -41.53
N PHE A 424 -2.00 12.16 -41.95
CA PHE A 424 -1.85 10.71 -42.07
C PHE A 424 -0.76 10.35 -43.10
N VAL A 425 -0.86 10.88 -44.32
CA VAL A 425 0.09 10.59 -45.40
C VAL A 425 1.51 11.01 -45.03
N ASP A 426 1.70 12.21 -44.49
CA ASP A 426 3.02 12.75 -44.15
C ASP A 426 3.68 11.96 -43.00
N GLN A 427 2.91 11.40 -42.06
CA GLN A 427 3.44 10.60 -40.95
C GLN A 427 3.71 9.14 -41.30
N THR A 428 3.06 8.61 -42.34
CA THR A 428 3.11 7.18 -42.69
C THR A 428 3.80 6.91 -44.03
N ASN A 429 4.00 7.96 -44.84
CA ASN A 429 4.37 7.86 -46.25
C ASN A 429 3.40 6.98 -47.07
N TYR A 430 2.12 6.95 -46.66
CA TYR A 430 1.09 6.16 -47.33
C TYR A 430 0.85 6.64 -48.77
N GLN A 431 0.67 5.70 -49.69
CA GLN A 431 0.27 5.96 -51.08
C GLN A 431 -1.14 5.44 -51.28
N THR A 432 -2.03 6.28 -51.80
CA THR A 432 -3.44 5.92 -51.97
C THR A 432 -3.66 5.02 -53.19
N ASP A 433 -4.78 4.30 -53.22
CA ASP A 433 -5.18 3.49 -54.39
C ASP A 433 -5.20 4.34 -55.68
N ALA A 434 -5.66 5.61 -55.58
CA ALA A 434 -5.67 6.55 -56.70
C ALA A 434 -4.26 6.94 -57.17
N GLU A 435 -3.30 7.09 -56.25
CA GLU A 435 -1.90 7.40 -56.57
C GLU A 435 -1.21 6.19 -57.22
N LEU A 436 -1.45 4.97 -56.71
CA LEU A 436 -0.92 3.72 -57.24
C LEU A 436 -1.45 3.42 -58.65
N GLN A 437 -2.76 3.59 -58.85
CA GLN A 437 -3.41 3.34 -60.15
C GLN A 437 -3.30 4.53 -61.10
N LYS A 438 -2.93 5.72 -60.59
CA LYS A 438 -2.92 7.00 -61.30
C LYS A 438 -4.28 7.34 -61.91
N VAL A 439 -5.36 7.00 -61.22
CA VAL A 439 -6.73 7.21 -61.70
C VAL A 439 -7.61 7.69 -60.56
N CYS A 440 -8.39 8.74 -60.82
CA CYS A 440 -9.54 9.10 -60.01
C CYS A 440 -10.76 9.25 -60.93
N THR A 441 -11.89 8.69 -60.52
CA THR A 441 -13.12 8.73 -61.31
C THR A 441 -13.92 10.01 -61.04
N ARG A 442 -14.66 10.48 -62.05
CA ARG A 442 -15.62 11.58 -61.92
C ARG A 442 -16.90 11.25 -62.70
N ILE A 443 -17.94 12.04 -62.50
CA ILE A 443 -19.12 11.98 -63.37
C ILE A 443 -18.90 12.88 -64.59
N GLU A 444 -19.01 12.30 -65.78
CA GLU A 444 -19.10 13.02 -67.06
C GLU A 444 -20.32 12.51 -67.82
N GLN A 445 -21.20 13.41 -68.27
CA GLN A 445 -22.38 13.04 -69.07
C GLN A 445 -23.21 11.88 -68.45
N ALA A 446 -23.34 11.88 -67.12
CA ALA A 446 -24.01 10.85 -66.32
C ALA A 446 -23.34 9.45 -66.29
N ALA A 447 -22.09 9.33 -66.74
CA ALA A 447 -21.27 8.12 -66.60
C ALA A 447 -20.11 8.32 -65.61
N ILE A 448 -19.73 7.25 -64.90
CA ILE A 448 -18.50 7.22 -64.10
C ILE A 448 -17.32 7.05 -65.05
N THR A 449 -16.50 8.08 -65.19
CA THR A 449 -15.38 8.12 -66.13
C THR A 449 -14.06 8.18 -65.36
N PRO A 450 -13.11 7.25 -65.62
CA PRO A 450 -11.78 7.31 -65.03
C PRO A 450 -10.98 8.46 -65.65
N VAL A 451 -10.38 9.29 -64.81
CA VAL A 451 -9.50 10.38 -65.25
C VAL A 451 -8.06 10.04 -64.87
N ALA A 452 -7.20 9.99 -65.88
CA ALA A 452 -5.78 9.68 -65.69
C ALA A 452 -5.05 10.79 -64.92
N ASN A 453 -4.07 10.39 -64.12
CA ASN A 453 -3.18 11.24 -63.32
C ASN A 453 -3.91 12.18 -62.35
N LYS A 454 -5.06 11.73 -61.82
CA LYS A 454 -5.82 12.44 -60.77
C LYS A 454 -5.87 11.61 -59.50
N TYR A 455 -5.76 12.28 -58.36
CA TYR A 455 -5.72 11.69 -57.01
C TYR A 455 -6.01 12.77 -55.97
N TRP A 456 -5.97 12.45 -54.68
CA TRP A 456 -6.47 13.33 -53.61
C TRP A 456 -5.77 14.71 -53.50
N ARG A 457 -4.54 14.87 -53.99
CA ARG A 457 -3.84 16.18 -54.03
C ARG A 457 -4.22 17.04 -55.23
N ASP A 458 -4.76 16.43 -56.28
CA ASP A 458 -5.26 17.09 -57.50
C ASP A 458 -6.47 16.29 -58.02
N PRO A 459 -7.67 16.50 -57.45
CA PRO A 459 -8.87 15.76 -57.82
C PRO A 459 -9.56 16.29 -59.09
N GLY A 460 -8.93 17.25 -59.78
CA GLY A 460 -9.50 17.93 -60.96
C GLY A 460 -10.22 19.25 -60.64
N PHE A 461 -10.13 19.73 -59.41
CA PHE A 461 -10.57 21.05 -58.97
C PHE A 461 -9.73 21.50 -57.76
N SER A 462 -9.76 22.80 -57.43
CA SER A 462 -8.98 23.34 -56.30
C SER A 462 -9.65 22.99 -54.96
N GLN A 463 -8.85 22.50 -54.01
CA GLN A 463 -9.28 22.21 -52.63
C GLN A 463 -8.45 23.00 -51.63
N GLN A 464 -9.11 23.45 -50.56
CA GLN A 464 -8.45 24.05 -49.40
C GLN A 464 -8.13 22.97 -48.36
N ASP A 465 -7.31 23.30 -47.37
CA ASP A 465 -6.96 22.41 -46.26
C ASP A 465 -8.17 21.93 -45.46
N ASN A 466 -9.21 22.77 -45.36
CA ASN A 466 -10.50 22.46 -44.74
C ASN A 466 -11.56 21.96 -45.74
N SER A 467 -11.21 21.63 -46.98
CA SER A 467 -12.12 20.91 -47.88
C SER A 467 -12.17 19.42 -47.52
N PRO A 468 -13.27 18.70 -47.81
CA PRO A 468 -13.30 17.25 -47.63
C PRO A 468 -12.28 16.57 -48.55
N VAL A 469 -11.53 15.60 -48.05
CA VAL A 469 -10.65 14.79 -48.90
C VAL A 469 -11.50 13.95 -49.85
N VAL A 470 -11.11 13.91 -51.12
CA VAL A 470 -11.75 13.10 -52.17
C VAL A 470 -10.70 12.34 -52.97
N CYS A 471 -11.11 11.55 -53.95
CA CYS A 471 -10.20 10.65 -54.68
C CYS A 471 -9.48 9.68 -53.74
N VAL A 472 -10.21 9.18 -52.75
CA VAL A 472 -9.77 8.15 -51.81
C VAL A 472 -10.73 6.97 -51.89
N SER A 473 -10.19 5.76 -51.86
CA SER A 473 -10.93 4.50 -51.86
C SER A 473 -11.42 4.16 -50.45
N GLN A 474 -12.25 3.12 -50.33
CA GLN A 474 -12.63 2.58 -49.02
C GLN A 474 -11.39 1.99 -48.31
N ASN A 475 -10.44 1.43 -49.06
CA ASN A 475 -9.19 0.90 -48.48
C ASN A 475 -8.35 2.02 -47.87
N ASP A 476 -8.23 3.16 -48.57
CA ASP A 476 -7.52 4.34 -48.07
C ASP A 476 -8.16 4.87 -46.79
N ALA A 477 -9.50 4.92 -46.76
CA ALA A 477 -10.26 5.34 -45.60
C ALA A 477 -10.10 4.36 -44.42
N GLN A 478 -10.05 3.05 -44.69
CA GLN A 478 -9.77 2.03 -43.67
C GLN A 478 -8.33 2.13 -43.12
N ALA A 479 -7.35 2.42 -43.98
CA ALA A 479 -5.97 2.66 -43.54
C ALA A 479 -5.87 3.90 -42.63
N TYR A 480 -6.59 4.97 -42.97
CA TYR A 480 -6.66 6.18 -42.15
C TYR A 480 -7.24 5.92 -40.76
N VAL A 481 -8.37 5.19 -40.63
CA VAL A 481 -8.98 4.92 -39.32
C VAL A 481 -8.14 3.96 -38.47
N ASN A 482 -7.41 3.04 -39.08
CA ASN A 482 -6.46 2.18 -38.38
C ASN A 482 -5.30 3.01 -37.81
N TRP A 483 -4.70 3.88 -38.64
CA TRP A 483 -3.66 4.82 -38.19
C TRP A 483 -4.16 5.74 -37.06
N LEU A 484 -5.38 6.26 -37.19
CA LEU A 484 -5.97 7.13 -36.17
C LEU A 484 -6.19 6.38 -34.85
N SER A 485 -6.56 5.10 -34.93
CA SER A 485 -6.68 4.24 -33.75
C SER A 485 -5.34 4.06 -33.04
N ASP A 486 -4.29 3.75 -33.81
CA ASP A 486 -2.93 3.57 -33.27
C ASP A 486 -2.38 4.85 -32.64
N LYS A 487 -2.70 6.01 -33.22
CA LYS A 487 -2.21 7.32 -32.73
C LYS A 487 -2.91 7.78 -31.45
N THR A 488 -4.19 7.49 -31.32
CA THR A 488 -5.01 7.98 -30.20
C THR A 488 -5.13 6.98 -29.06
N GLY A 489 -4.91 5.69 -29.33
CA GLY A 489 -5.20 4.61 -28.39
C GLY A 489 -6.71 4.29 -28.28
N TYR A 490 -7.56 4.96 -29.04
CA TYR A 490 -9.00 4.70 -29.10
C TYR A 490 -9.38 3.96 -30.38
N PHE A 491 -10.52 3.27 -30.37
CA PHE A 491 -10.97 2.51 -31.53
C PHE A 491 -11.75 3.39 -32.52
N TYR A 492 -11.10 3.72 -33.65
CA TYR A 492 -11.67 4.43 -34.79
C TYR A 492 -11.98 3.47 -35.95
N ARG A 493 -13.08 3.75 -36.66
CA ARG A 493 -13.52 2.97 -37.83
C ARG A 493 -14.40 3.80 -38.76
N LEU A 494 -14.74 3.25 -39.92
CA LEU A 494 -15.83 3.78 -40.74
C LEU A 494 -17.20 3.56 -40.06
N PRO A 495 -18.18 4.46 -40.29
CA PRO A 495 -19.55 4.25 -39.82
C PRO A 495 -20.19 3.06 -40.55
N SER A 496 -21.02 2.30 -39.84
CA SER A 496 -21.99 1.45 -40.53
C SER A 496 -23.04 2.33 -41.23
N GLU A 497 -23.81 1.74 -42.17
CA GLU A 497 -24.93 2.46 -42.79
C GLU A 497 -25.89 3.03 -41.74
N ASP A 498 -26.29 2.20 -40.78
CA ASP A 498 -27.28 2.57 -39.78
C ASP A 498 -26.75 3.71 -38.90
N GLU A 499 -25.49 3.66 -38.48
CA GLU A 499 -24.87 4.73 -37.68
C GLU A 499 -24.75 6.04 -38.46
N TRP A 500 -24.36 5.95 -39.75
CA TRP A 500 -24.29 7.12 -40.61
C TRP A 500 -25.66 7.79 -40.74
N GLU A 501 -26.71 6.99 -41.02
CA GLU A 501 -28.05 7.53 -41.22
C GLU A 501 -28.68 8.06 -39.94
N ILE A 502 -28.48 7.39 -38.80
CA ILE A 502 -28.89 7.88 -37.48
C ILE A 502 -28.25 9.26 -37.22
N ALA A 503 -26.95 9.39 -37.47
CA ALA A 503 -26.23 10.64 -37.26
C ALA A 503 -26.68 11.74 -38.24
N ALA A 504 -26.91 11.40 -39.51
CA ALA A 504 -27.36 12.34 -40.54
C ALA A 504 -28.78 12.86 -40.26
N ARG A 505 -29.71 11.98 -39.86
CA ARG A 505 -31.10 12.33 -39.51
C ARG A 505 -31.19 13.14 -38.21
N ALA A 506 -30.34 12.84 -37.22
CA ALA A 506 -30.35 13.49 -35.91
C ALA A 506 -31.76 13.57 -35.27
N GLY A 507 -32.53 12.49 -35.39
CA GLY A 507 -33.92 12.39 -34.90
C GLY A 507 -35.00 12.86 -35.86
N SER A 508 -34.65 13.43 -37.02
CA SER A 508 -35.61 13.79 -38.07
C SER A 508 -36.08 12.56 -38.86
N GLU A 509 -37.39 12.41 -39.02
CA GLU A 509 -38.01 11.38 -39.87
C GLU A 509 -38.15 11.83 -41.34
N LYS A 510 -37.73 13.06 -41.67
CA LYS A 510 -37.90 13.67 -43.00
C LYS A 510 -36.80 13.28 -43.98
N ALA A 511 -36.98 13.56 -45.27
CA ALA A 511 -35.99 13.28 -46.32
C ALA A 511 -34.63 14.00 -46.09
N TYR A 512 -34.66 15.24 -45.61
CA TYR A 512 -33.51 16.02 -45.17
C TYR A 512 -33.69 16.37 -43.69
N TRP A 513 -32.60 16.53 -42.94
CA TRP A 513 -32.71 16.81 -41.51
C TRP A 513 -33.46 18.12 -41.20
N TRP A 514 -33.48 19.09 -42.12
CA TRP A 514 -34.25 20.33 -42.01
C TRP A 514 -35.70 20.24 -42.51
N GLY A 515 -36.07 19.26 -43.36
CA GLY A 515 -37.34 19.29 -44.07
C GLY A 515 -37.55 18.16 -45.10
N GLU A 516 -38.78 18.05 -45.62
CA GLU A 516 -39.10 17.10 -46.70
C GLU A 516 -38.57 17.55 -48.06
N ALA A 517 -38.64 18.86 -48.33
CA ALA A 517 -38.17 19.45 -49.58
C ALA A 517 -36.71 19.87 -49.46
N PHE A 518 -35.98 19.78 -50.59
CA PHE A 518 -34.62 20.28 -50.66
C PHE A 518 -34.60 21.82 -50.53
N GLY A 519 -33.74 22.33 -49.65
CA GLY A 519 -33.54 23.77 -49.48
C GLY A 519 -32.44 24.29 -50.42
N VAL A 520 -32.80 25.17 -51.36
CA VAL A 520 -31.81 25.86 -52.21
C VAL A 520 -30.84 26.65 -51.34
N GLY A 521 -29.54 26.47 -51.57
CA GLY A 521 -28.47 27.11 -50.80
C GLY A 521 -28.17 26.47 -49.44
N GLN A 522 -28.88 25.42 -49.03
CA GLN A 522 -28.69 24.78 -47.71
C GLN A 522 -27.66 23.65 -47.72
N ALA A 523 -27.26 23.17 -48.89
CA ALA A 523 -26.25 22.14 -49.06
C ALA A 523 -25.59 22.23 -50.45
N ASN A 524 -24.35 21.73 -50.57
CA ASN A 524 -23.67 21.66 -51.85
C ASN A 524 -24.04 20.37 -52.61
N THR A 525 -25.00 20.47 -53.52
CA THR A 525 -25.34 19.43 -54.50
C THR A 525 -25.26 19.99 -55.91
N GLY A 526 -25.40 19.16 -56.95
CA GLY A 526 -25.29 19.57 -58.35
C GLY A 526 -26.23 20.70 -58.76
N TRP A 527 -27.43 20.73 -58.19
CA TRP A 527 -28.44 21.79 -58.41
C TRP A 527 -28.78 22.50 -57.10
N GLY A 528 -27.80 22.60 -56.20
CA GLY A 528 -27.94 23.22 -54.89
C GLY A 528 -28.12 24.73 -54.92
N GLY A 529 -27.78 25.40 -56.03
CA GLY A 529 -27.80 26.85 -56.15
C GLY A 529 -26.66 27.55 -55.40
N THR A 530 -25.58 26.82 -55.10
CA THR A 530 -24.39 27.34 -54.41
C THR A 530 -23.27 27.65 -55.41
N PRO A 531 -22.25 28.47 -55.06
CA PRO A 531 -21.11 28.71 -55.95
C PRO A 531 -20.34 27.44 -56.36
N TRP A 532 -20.42 26.38 -55.55
CA TRP A 532 -19.73 25.11 -55.77
C TRP A 532 -20.57 24.06 -56.50
N SER A 533 -21.88 24.28 -56.64
CA SER A 533 -22.80 23.33 -57.27
C SER A 533 -22.35 22.96 -58.68
N ASN A 534 -22.17 21.65 -58.95
CA ASN A 534 -21.62 21.10 -60.20
C ASN A 534 -20.20 21.59 -60.58
N ASN A 535 -19.49 22.29 -59.69
CA ASN A 535 -18.14 22.79 -59.93
C ASN A 535 -17.10 22.08 -59.06
N SER A 536 -17.33 21.97 -57.74
CA SER A 536 -16.38 21.38 -56.78
C SER A 536 -17.02 21.04 -55.44
N SER A 537 -16.28 20.39 -54.54
CA SER A 537 -16.63 20.38 -53.12
C SER A 537 -16.47 21.77 -52.50
N SER A 538 -17.19 22.04 -51.40
CA SER A 538 -17.06 23.25 -50.59
C SER A 538 -16.18 22.95 -49.36
N PRO A 539 -15.53 23.96 -48.76
CA PRO A 539 -14.96 23.83 -47.42
C PRO A 539 -15.98 23.25 -46.43
N VAL A 540 -15.53 22.42 -45.50
CA VAL A 540 -16.43 21.86 -44.47
C VAL A 540 -17.01 22.97 -43.59
N LYS A 541 -18.18 22.73 -43.00
CA LYS A 541 -18.92 23.72 -42.19
C LYS A 541 -19.35 24.99 -42.98
N SER A 542 -19.51 24.89 -44.30
CA SER A 542 -20.07 25.99 -45.13
C SER A 542 -21.58 26.14 -44.98
N PHE A 543 -22.26 25.11 -44.46
CA PHE A 543 -23.71 25.05 -44.28
C PHE A 543 -24.07 24.81 -42.80
N ALA A 544 -25.34 25.00 -42.44
CA ALA A 544 -25.80 24.78 -41.07
C ALA A 544 -25.64 23.30 -40.65
N PRO A 545 -25.34 23.02 -39.36
CA PRO A 545 -25.32 21.66 -38.85
C PRO A 545 -26.73 21.15 -38.55
N ASN A 546 -26.89 19.82 -38.48
CA ASN A 546 -28.11 19.19 -37.98
C ASN A 546 -28.24 19.28 -36.44
N ALA A 547 -29.31 18.71 -35.88
CA ALA A 547 -29.59 18.79 -34.43
C ALA A 547 -28.54 18.12 -33.53
N PHE A 548 -27.68 17.27 -34.09
CA PHE A 548 -26.54 16.67 -33.38
C PHE A 548 -25.24 17.45 -33.59
N GLY A 549 -25.23 18.55 -34.35
CA GLY A 549 -24.00 19.30 -34.62
C GLY A 549 -23.16 18.73 -35.77
N LEU A 550 -23.70 17.82 -36.60
CA LEU A 550 -23.01 17.35 -37.80
C LEU A 550 -23.24 18.28 -38.98
N TYR A 551 -22.16 18.61 -39.68
CA TYR A 551 -22.13 19.42 -40.89
C TYR A 551 -22.00 18.55 -42.13
N ASP A 552 -22.47 19.03 -43.28
CA ASP A 552 -22.22 18.42 -44.60
C ASP A 552 -22.73 16.96 -44.73
N VAL A 553 -23.72 16.54 -43.92
CA VAL A 553 -24.35 15.20 -44.04
C VAL A 553 -25.34 15.11 -45.20
N VAL A 554 -25.60 16.23 -45.88
CA VAL A 554 -26.38 16.33 -47.11
C VAL A 554 -25.49 17.03 -48.15
N GLY A 555 -25.13 16.33 -49.21
CA GLY A 555 -24.26 16.83 -50.27
C GLY A 555 -22.78 16.92 -49.87
N ASN A 556 -22.08 17.84 -50.51
CA ASN A 556 -20.63 18.01 -50.51
C ASN A 556 -19.90 16.78 -51.10
N VAL A 557 -19.80 15.67 -50.37
CA VAL A 557 -19.17 14.42 -50.85
C VAL A 557 -19.96 13.21 -50.37
N TRP A 558 -19.99 12.16 -51.21
CA TRP A 558 -20.44 10.85 -50.78
C TRP A 558 -19.46 10.27 -49.78
N GLU A 559 -19.96 9.62 -48.74
CA GLU A 559 -19.12 9.17 -47.62
C GLU A 559 -19.09 7.66 -47.50
N TRP A 560 -17.88 7.08 -47.53
CA TRP A 560 -17.67 5.65 -47.34
C TRP A 560 -18.20 5.16 -45.99
N THR A 561 -18.95 4.06 -46.03
CA THR A 561 -19.36 3.27 -44.86
C THR A 561 -18.46 2.04 -44.69
N SER A 562 -18.68 1.25 -43.64
CA SER A 562 -17.99 -0.01 -43.41
C SER A 562 -18.55 -1.20 -44.22
N ASP A 563 -19.51 -1.00 -45.13
CA ASP A 563 -20.07 -2.08 -45.95
C ASP A 563 -19.05 -2.58 -46.97
N THR A 564 -18.80 -3.89 -47.00
CA THR A 564 -17.77 -4.51 -47.84
C THR A 564 -18.06 -4.46 -49.34
N LYS A 565 -19.28 -4.11 -49.76
CA LYS A 565 -19.65 -3.90 -51.16
C LYS A 565 -19.35 -2.48 -51.64
N GLY A 566 -18.83 -1.62 -50.76
CA GLY A 566 -18.50 -0.24 -51.08
C GLY A 566 -19.72 0.68 -51.12
N LEU A 567 -20.50 0.69 -50.04
CA LEU A 567 -21.63 1.61 -49.88
C LEU A 567 -21.17 2.99 -49.43
N LEU A 568 -21.69 4.02 -50.10
CA LEU A 568 -21.59 5.42 -49.71
C LEU A 568 -22.97 6.04 -49.44
N LYS A 569 -22.99 7.03 -48.55
CA LYS A 569 -24.18 7.79 -48.15
C LYS A 569 -23.96 9.31 -48.30
N GLY A 570 -25.05 10.09 -48.33
CA GLY A 570 -25.01 11.56 -48.19
C GLY A 570 -25.10 12.41 -49.46
N GLY A 571 -24.84 11.85 -50.66
CA GLY A 571 -24.84 12.65 -51.89
C GLY A 571 -23.57 13.50 -52.06
N ALA A 572 -23.41 14.17 -53.19
CA ALA A 572 -22.24 15.01 -53.46
C ALA A 572 -22.54 16.23 -54.34
N TRP A 573 -21.55 17.11 -54.44
CA TRP A 573 -21.57 18.37 -55.20
C TRP A 573 -21.94 18.22 -56.69
N SER A 574 -21.78 17.03 -57.27
CA SER A 574 -22.06 16.71 -58.68
C SER A 574 -23.32 15.85 -58.91
N PHE A 575 -24.10 15.60 -57.85
CA PHE A 575 -25.29 14.74 -57.89
C PHE A 575 -26.57 15.53 -57.64
N SER A 576 -27.72 14.98 -58.03
CA SER A 576 -29.01 15.62 -57.79
C SER A 576 -29.32 15.71 -56.29
N PRO A 577 -30.06 16.76 -55.85
CA PRO A 577 -30.55 16.84 -54.48
C PRO A 577 -31.26 15.58 -53.99
N GLU A 578 -31.95 14.86 -54.88
CA GLU A 578 -32.62 13.59 -54.60
C GLU A 578 -31.67 12.51 -54.09
N LYS A 579 -30.42 12.53 -54.54
CA LYS A 579 -29.38 11.59 -54.11
C LYS A 579 -28.72 11.95 -52.79
N ALA A 580 -29.04 13.11 -52.22
CA ALA A 580 -28.53 13.57 -50.94
C ALA A 580 -29.52 13.34 -49.77
N LYS A 581 -30.64 12.65 -50.01
CA LYS A 581 -31.56 12.23 -48.94
C LYS A 581 -30.86 11.25 -48.00
N ALA A 582 -31.23 11.27 -46.72
CA ALA A 582 -30.55 10.48 -45.69
C ALA A 582 -30.55 8.96 -46.00
N GLU A 583 -31.63 8.44 -46.59
CA GLU A 583 -31.73 7.03 -46.99
C GLU A 583 -30.95 6.68 -48.27
N SER A 584 -30.52 7.66 -49.07
CA SER A 584 -29.92 7.40 -50.38
C SER A 584 -28.61 6.62 -50.28
N GLN A 585 -28.48 5.64 -51.16
CA GLN A 585 -27.31 4.76 -51.25
C GLN A 585 -26.63 4.93 -52.62
N LEU A 586 -25.31 4.86 -52.63
CA LEU A 586 -24.49 4.71 -53.82
C LEU A 586 -23.50 3.55 -53.61
N PHE A 587 -23.40 2.64 -54.56
CA PHE A 587 -22.42 1.56 -54.53
C PHE A 587 -21.37 1.79 -55.60
N ILE A 588 -20.11 1.84 -55.20
CA ILE A 588 -18.95 1.78 -56.13
C ILE A 588 -17.93 0.80 -55.55
N ALA A 589 -17.04 0.25 -56.38
CA ALA A 589 -16.11 -0.77 -55.89
C ALA A 589 -15.20 -0.20 -54.77
N PRO A 590 -14.94 -0.95 -53.68
CA PRO A 590 -14.11 -0.50 -52.56
C PRO A 590 -12.74 0.07 -52.91
N SER A 591 -12.13 -0.43 -54.00
CA SER A 591 -10.83 0.03 -54.51
C SER A 591 -10.91 1.22 -55.47
N SER A 592 -12.11 1.71 -55.80
CA SER A 592 -12.30 2.84 -56.69
C SER A 592 -12.21 4.16 -55.91
N ALA A 593 -11.38 5.08 -56.41
CA ALA A 593 -11.34 6.45 -55.94
C ALA A 593 -12.19 7.36 -56.84
N ALA A 594 -12.97 8.27 -56.24
CA ALA A 594 -13.79 9.22 -56.99
C ALA A 594 -13.67 10.64 -56.44
N ASN A 595 -13.73 11.65 -57.31
CA ASN A 595 -13.61 13.07 -56.91
C ASN A 595 -14.87 13.63 -56.20
N PHE A 596 -15.86 12.77 -56.03
CA PHE A 596 -17.08 13.00 -55.26
C PHE A 596 -17.18 12.07 -54.04
N ALA A 597 -16.20 11.20 -53.79
CA ALA A 597 -16.19 10.25 -52.68
C ALA A 597 -15.12 10.60 -51.65
N GLY A 598 -15.54 10.83 -50.41
CA GLY A 598 -14.73 11.01 -49.21
C GLY A 598 -15.24 10.11 -48.09
N PHE A 599 -15.00 10.47 -46.82
CA PHE A 599 -15.45 9.66 -45.69
C PHE A 599 -15.50 10.44 -44.37
N ARG A 600 -16.19 9.83 -43.39
CA ARG A 600 -16.18 10.21 -41.98
C ARG A 600 -15.70 9.06 -41.13
N VAL A 601 -15.39 9.36 -39.87
CA VAL A 601 -14.92 8.38 -38.91
C VAL A 601 -15.84 8.30 -37.71
N VAL A 602 -15.97 7.09 -37.15
CA VAL A 602 -16.64 6.80 -35.89
C VAL A 602 -15.60 6.37 -34.87
N ARG A 603 -15.75 6.85 -33.64
CA ARG A 603 -14.99 6.43 -32.47
C ARG A 603 -15.93 5.78 -31.46
N GLN A 604 -15.52 4.65 -30.90
CA GLN A 604 -16.26 4.04 -29.78
C GLN A 604 -16.10 4.87 -28.49
N LEU A 605 -17.18 4.96 -27.70
CA LEU A 605 -17.24 5.69 -26.43
C LEU A 605 -16.64 4.91 -25.27
#